data_AF-A0A6G7VM47-F1
#
_entry.id   AF-A0A6G7VM47-F1
#
_cell.length_a   1.000
_cell.length_b   1.000
_cell.length_c   1.000
_cell.angle_alpha   90.00
_cell.angle_beta   90.00
_cell.angle_gamma   90.00
#
_symmetry.space_group_name_H-M   'P 1'
#
loop_
_entity.id
_entity.type
_entity.pdbx_description
1 polymer ?
#
loop_
_entity_poly.entity_id
_entity_poly.type
_entity_poly.pdbx_seq_one_letter_code
_entity_poly.pdbx_strand_id
1 'polypeptide(L)'
;MTDETAIAFELPHVRAAATAGDQPHDRISVRDYVRDVEIGAFLSERGVTQRIRFNVVLEVAAHVAAQDDDVDKVISYDTIVQAIEHQLGAERINLLETLAERVAERCLTDRRAIRVFVRIEKLDRIPGALGVEIVRMRKGVAAVPIRARAPLPDDAPIPAVSCADDRAALDAVSGPTVLCVPPMGAVATDPAGEAARRIALLAYDQGAWAFAADDSRCTVVATRTELDWALRKGLICIWAPSKIVLDTMPAPADLRRETLAAWFEALLNR
;
A
#
# COMPACT_ATOMS: atom_id res chain seq x y z
N MET A 1 -15.31 29.99 22.71
CA MET A 1 -15.98 29.02 21.81
C MET A 1 -15.50 29.33 20.41
N THR A 2 -14.80 28.41 19.78
CA THR A 2 -14.33 28.59 18.39
C THR A 2 -15.52 28.50 17.45
N ASP A 3 -15.65 29.43 16.50
CA ASP A 3 -16.66 29.31 15.45
C ASP A 3 -16.24 28.22 14.47
N GLU A 4 -16.74 27.00 14.70
CA GLU A 4 -16.45 25.81 13.89
C GLU A 4 -16.82 25.99 12.42
N THR A 5 -17.80 26.86 12.11
CA THR A 5 -18.24 27.16 10.75
C THR A 5 -17.26 28.08 10.05
N ALA A 6 -16.81 29.15 10.73
CA ALA A 6 -15.81 30.07 10.19
C ALA A 6 -14.49 29.37 9.86
N ILE A 7 -14.05 28.41 10.69
CA ILE A 7 -12.84 27.62 10.43
C ILE A 7 -13.07 26.38 9.56
N ALA A 8 -14.31 26.05 9.14
CA ALA A 8 -14.60 24.79 8.45
C ALA A 8 -13.83 24.64 7.12
N PHE A 9 -13.63 25.76 6.41
CA PHE A 9 -12.96 25.81 5.11
C PHE A 9 -11.45 26.05 5.21
N GLU A 10 -10.99 26.55 6.36
CA GLU A 10 -9.57 26.83 6.63
C GLU A 10 -8.70 25.59 6.58
N LEU A 11 -7.40 25.76 6.29
CA LEU A 11 -6.48 24.63 6.11
C LEU A 11 -6.41 23.76 7.39
N PRO A 12 -6.25 22.42 7.30
CA PRO A 12 -6.36 21.53 8.46
C PRO A 12 -5.45 21.87 9.65
N HIS A 13 -4.29 22.48 9.41
CA HIS A 13 -3.38 22.93 10.46
C HIS A 13 -3.88 24.16 11.23
N VAL A 14 -4.64 25.04 10.58
CA VAL A 14 -5.35 26.17 11.20
C VAL A 14 -6.49 25.65 12.07
N ARG A 15 -7.25 24.66 11.57
CA ARG A 15 -8.31 24.00 12.35
C ARG A 15 -7.78 23.23 13.56
N ALA A 16 -6.64 22.55 13.41
CA ALA A 16 -5.95 21.92 14.53
C ALA A 16 -5.54 22.96 15.58
N ALA A 17 -4.94 24.07 15.17
CA ALA A 17 -4.60 25.17 16.09
C ALA A 17 -5.82 25.77 16.80
N ALA A 18 -6.90 26.04 16.07
CA ALA A 18 -8.12 26.65 16.60
C ALA A 18 -9.01 25.72 17.44
N THR A 19 -8.75 24.41 17.43
CA THR A 19 -9.48 23.38 18.21
C THR A 19 -8.57 22.56 19.13
N ALA A 20 -7.44 23.15 19.54
CA ALA A 20 -6.61 22.61 20.62
C ALA A 20 -7.33 22.69 21.98
N GLY A 21 -7.10 21.72 22.85
CA GLY A 21 -7.56 21.75 24.25
C GLY A 21 -6.60 22.52 25.16
N ASP A 22 -6.82 22.42 26.48
CA ASP A 22 -6.04 23.15 27.51
C ASP A 22 -4.54 22.80 27.55
N GLN A 23 -4.10 21.73 26.87
CA GLN A 23 -2.70 21.41 26.64
C GLN A 23 -2.38 21.41 25.14
N PRO A 24 -1.34 22.14 24.69
CA PRO A 24 -0.90 22.08 23.31
C PRO A 24 -0.29 20.70 23.00
N HIS A 25 -0.69 20.13 21.88
CA HIS A 25 -0.07 18.93 21.31
C HIS A 25 0.88 19.33 20.18
N ASP A 26 1.99 18.58 20.06
CA ASP A 26 2.89 18.73 18.91
C ASP A 26 2.20 18.21 17.64
N ARG A 27 2.60 18.75 16.49
CA ARG A 27 1.94 18.47 15.21
C ARG A 27 2.92 18.11 14.12
N ILE A 28 2.63 17.02 13.43
CA ILE A 28 3.28 16.63 12.19
C ILE A 28 2.24 16.78 11.08
N SER A 29 2.58 17.49 10.00
CA SER A 29 1.63 17.72 8.89
C SER A 29 2.23 17.38 7.54
N VAL A 30 1.48 16.60 6.76
CA VAL A 30 1.68 16.39 5.32
C VAL A 30 0.66 17.27 4.60
N ARG A 31 1.13 18.11 3.67
CA ARG A 31 0.30 19.09 2.97
C ARG A 31 0.44 18.94 1.47
N ASP A 32 -0.66 19.22 0.77
CA ASP A 32 -0.77 19.20 -0.68
C ASP A 32 -0.14 17.95 -1.33
N TYR A 33 -0.24 16.81 -0.65
CA TYR A 33 0.30 15.54 -1.13
C TYR A 33 -0.66 14.97 -2.17
N VAL A 34 -0.26 14.98 -3.45
CA VAL A 34 -1.13 14.56 -4.56
C VAL A 34 -0.75 13.16 -5.04
N ARG A 35 -1.78 12.32 -5.23
CA ARG A 35 -1.68 10.99 -5.83
C ARG A 35 -2.78 10.78 -6.86
N ASP A 36 -2.45 10.07 -7.92
CA ASP A 36 -3.43 9.60 -8.90
C ASP A 36 -4.09 8.34 -8.37
N VAL A 37 -5.36 8.44 -7.99
CA VAL A 37 -6.11 7.34 -7.35
C VAL A 37 -7.33 6.99 -8.19
N GLU A 38 -7.51 5.70 -8.43
CA GLU A 38 -8.73 5.15 -9.01
C GLU A 38 -9.81 5.08 -7.91
N ILE A 39 -10.45 6.21 -7.60
CA ILE A 39 -11.47 6.32 -6.53
C ILE A 39 -12.77 6.91 -7.05
N GLY A 40 -13.87 6.20 -6.81
CA GLY A 40 -15.19 6.65 -7.22
C GLY A 40 -16.27 5.59 -7.19
N ALA A 41 -17.50 6.02 -6.91
CA ALA A 41 -18.67 5.16 -6.85
C ALA A 41 -19.38 5.00 -8.21
N PHE A 42 -19.19 5.94 -9.15
CA PHE A 42 -19.79 5.84 -10.47
C PHE A 42 -18.99 4.92 -11.40
N LEU A 43 -19.68 4.23 -12.32
CA LEU A 43 -19.07 3.35 -13.31
C LEU A 43 -18.11 4.08 -14.25
N SER A 44 -18.32 5.37 -14.49
CA SER A 44 -17.43 6.25 -15.27
C SER A 44 -16.15 6.69 -14.51
N GLU A 45 -16.00 6.30 -13.25
CA GLU A 45 -14.76 6.46 -12.46
C GLU A 45 -13.99 5.13 -12.34
N ARG A 46 -14.37 4.10 -13.10
CA ARG A 46 -13.63 2.84 -13.22
C ARG A 46 -12.70 2.90 -14.44
N GLY A 47 -11.48 2.39 -14.28
CA GLY A 47 -10.38 2.54 -15.24
C GLY A 47 -9.83 3.97 -15.36
N VAL A 48 -10.21 4.88 -14.47
CA VAL A 48 -9.82 6.30 -14.53
C VAL A 48 -9.29 6.77 -13.18
N THR A 49 -7.99 7.02 -13.12
CA THR A 49 -7.35 7.69 -11.99
C THR A 49 -7.69 9.17 -11.97
N GLN A 50 -7.70 9.76 -10.78
CA GLN A 50 -7.95 11.18 -10.54
C GLN A 50 -6.93 11.71 -9.54
N ARG A 51 -6.47 12.95 -9.69
CA ARG A 51 -5.57 13.58 -8.73
C ARG A 51 -6.33 13.84 -7.44
N ILE A 52 -5.98 13.06 -6.43
CA ILE A 52 -6.46 13.18 -5.06
C ILE A 52 -5.38 13.86 -4.23
N ARG A 53 -5.76 14.97 -3.60
CA ARG A 53 -4.91 15.73 -2.69
C ARG A 53 -5.22 15.37 -1.24
N PHE A 54 -4.20 14.99 -0.51
CA PHE A 54 -4.23 14.70 0.92
C PHE A 54 -3.59 15.84 1.69
N ASN A 55 -4.32 16.35 2.67
CA ASN A 55 -3.86 17.30 3.67
C ASN A 55 -4.13 16.69 5.05
N VAL A 56 -3.08 16.20 5.71
CA VAL A 56 -3.20 15.43 6.96
C VAL A 56 -2.37 16.08 8.06
N VAL A 57 -2.98 16.27 9.23
CA VAL A 57 -2.32 16.77 10.44
C VAL A 57 -2.49 15.73 11.53
N LEU A 58 -1.37 15.24 12.07
CA LEU A 58 -1.31 14.31 13.18
C LEU A 58 -0.89 15.07 14.44
N GLU A 59 -1.79 15.14 15.42
CA GLU A 59 -1.47 15.63 16.76
C GLU A 59 -0.94 14.47 17.61
N VAL A 60 0.22 14.66 18.22
CA VAL A 60 0.97 13.64 18.97
C VAL A 60 1.18 14.10 20.42
N ALA A 61 1.47 13.16 21.31
CA ALA A 61 1.83 13.49 22.69
C ALA A 61 3.03 14.45 22.72
N ALA A 62 2.97 15.46 23.60
CA ALA A 62 4.01 16.48 23.71
C ALA A 62 5.39 15.83 23.95
N HIS A 63 6.36 16.20 23.12
CA HIS A 63 7.67 15.59 23.07
C HIS A 63 8.60 16.14 24.16
N VAL A 64 9.15 15.25 24.98
CA VAL A 64 10.39 15.52 25.73
C VAL A 64 11.63 15.22 24.86
N ALA A 65 11.43 14.66 23.66
CA ALA A 65 12.48 14.12 22.78
C ALA A 65 13.43 15.17 22.18
N ALA A 66 13.09 16.47 22.23
CA ALA A 66 13.96 17.56 21.78
C ALA A 66 15.26 17.71 22.61
N GLN A 67 15.42 16.93 23.70
CA GLN A 67 16.62 16.91 24.52
C GLN A 67 17.75 16.00 23.96
N ASP A 68 17.43 15.04 23.08
CA ASP A 68 18.37 13.96 22.68
C ASP A 68 18.66 13.86 21.16
N ASP A 69 17.99 14.65 20.30
CA ASP A 69 18.10 14.61 18.81
C ASP A 69 17.98 13.20 18.17
N ASP A 70 17.16 12.35 18.78
CA ASP A 70 17.00 10.95 18.41
C ASP A 70 15.77 10.77 17.50
N VAL A 71 16.00 10.70 16.19
CA VAL A 71 14.96 10.53 15.14
C VAL A 71 14.07 9.32 15.40
N ASP A 72 14.63 8.25 15.97
CA ASP A 72 13.88 7.04 16.31
C ASP A 72 12.82 7.37 17.40
N LYS A 73 13.09 8.31 18.34
CA LYS A 73 12.12 8.77 19.36
C LYS A 73 11.02 9.71 18.84
N VAL A 74 10.84 9.88 17.53
CA VAL A 74 9.82 10.78 16.95
C VAL A 74 8.84 9.98 16.08
N ILE A 75 7.61 10.48 15.86
CA ILE A 75 6.79 10.01 14.72
C ILE A 75 7.27 10.79 13.49
N SER A 76 7.84 10.10 12.50
CA SER A 76 8.12 10.75 11.22
C SER A 76 6.82 11.01 10.44
N TYR A 77 6.81 12.05 9.61
CA TYR A 77 5.76 12.28 8.61
C TYR A 77 5.60 11.08 7.66
N ASP A 78 6.62 10.24 7.54
CA ASP A 78 6.59 8.91 6.96
C ASP A 78 5.38 8.08 7.43
N THR A 79 5.00 8.11 8.71
CA THR A 79 3.85 7.36 9.22
C THR A 79 2.54 7.80 8.56
N ILE A 80 2.42 9.09 8.21
CA ILE A 80 1.25 9.64 7.52
C ILE A 80 1.24 9.21 6.06
N VAL A 81 2.38 9.33 5.36
CA VAL A 81 2.46 8.95 3.95
C VAL A 81 2.33 7.43 3.76
N GLN A 82 2.88 6.62 4.67
CA GLN A 82 2.60 5.17 4.76
C GLN A 82 1.10 4.87 4.91
N ALA A 83 0.42 5.62 5.78
CA ALA A 83 -1.00 5.40 6.05
C ALA A 83 -1.86 5.73 4.84
N ILE A 84 -1.49 6.75 4.05
CA ILE A 84 -2.12 7.07 2.77
C ILE A 84 -1.86 5.93 1.79
N GLU A 85 -0.60 5.68 1.43
CA GLU A 85 -0.26 4.75 0.35
C GLU A 85 -0.70 3.30 0.62
N HIS A 86 -0.60 2.83 1.86
CA HIS A 86 -1.12 1.51 2.21
C HIS A 86 -2.63 1.37 1.96
N GLN A 87 -3.41 2.44 2.14
CA GLN A 87 -4.85 2.41 1.86
C GLN A 87 -5.15 2.59 0.37
N LEU A 88 -4.24 3.18 -0.40
CA LEU A 88 -4.31 3.25 -1.86
C LEU A 88 -3.95 1.90 -2.51
N GLY A 89 -2.95 1.20 -1.98
CA GLY A 89 -2.48 -0.10 -2.48
C GLY A 89 -3.21 -1.35 -1.93
N ALA A 90 -4.12 -1.21 -0.96
CA ALA A 90 -4.82 -2.36 -0.37
C ALA A 90 -5.98 -2.87 -1.23
N GLU A 91 -6.96 -2.02 -1.55
CA GLU A 91 -8.10 -2.34 -2.41
C GLU A 91 -8.70 -1.05 -2.98
N ARG A 92 -9.40 -1.14 -4.12
CA ARG A 92 -10.12 0.03 -4.68
C ARG A 92 -11.20 0.49 -3.70
N ILE A 93 -11.06 1.71 -3.21
CA ILE A 93 -12.07 2.36 -2.38
C ILE A 93 -13.01 3.19 -3.27
N ASN A 94 -14.32 3.09 -3.04
CA ASN A 94 -15.33 3.81 -3.83
C ASN A 94 -15.63 5.22 -3.30
N LEU A 95 -15.38 5.48 -2.01
CA LEU A 95 -15.81 6.68 -1.28
C LEU A 95 -14.62 7.38 -0.61
N LEU A 96 -14.54 8.71 -0.75
CA LEU A 96 -13.48 9.51 -0.10
C LEU A 96 -13.58 9.42 1.44
N GLU A 97 -14.80 9.28 1.94
CA GLU A 97 -15.14 9.10 3.35
C GLU A 97 -14.49 7.82 3.92
N THR A 98 -14.60 6.70 3.19
CA THR A 98 -14.00 5.42 3.59
C THR A 98 -12.48 5.48 3.53
N LEU A 99 -11.92 6.14 2.52
CA LEU A 99 -10.47 6.35 2.43
C LEU A 99 -9.97 7.22 3.59
N ALA A 100 -10.66 8.33 3.89
CA ALA A 100 -10.33 9.21 5.00
C ALA A 100 -10.36 8.46 6.35
N GLU A 101 -11.40 7.66 6.60
CA GLU A 101 -11.52 6.86 7.82
C GLU A 101 -10.34 5.89 7.98
N ARG A 102 -10.04 5.11 6.94
CA ARG A 102 -8.97 4.10 6.99
C ARG A 102 -7.57 4.71 7.10
N VAL A 103 -7.34 5.87 6.47
CA VAL A 103 -6.11 6.65 6.66
C VAL A 103 -6.02 7.14 8.11
N ALA A 104 -7.11 7.65 8.68
CA ALA A 104 -7.15 8.08 10.08
C ALA A 104 -6.91 6.92 11.07
N GLU A 105 -7.55 5.76 10.87
CA GLU A 105 -7.35 4.55 11.67
C GLU A 105 -5.90 4.06 11.61
N ARG A 106 -5.29 4.05 10.41
CA ARG A 106 -3.89 3.65 10.23
C ARG A 106 -2.91 4.63 10.88
N CYS A 107 -3.12 5.94 10.74
CA CYS A 107 -2.37 6.97 11.47
C CYS A 107 -2.50 6.81 13.00
N LEU A 108 -3.69 6.46 13.51
CA LEU A 108 -3.95 6.23 14.93
C LEU A 108 -3.55 4.83 15.43
N THR A 109 -3.03 3.95 14.57
CA THR A 109 -2.49 2.65 14.99
C THR A 109 -1.23 2.84 15.85
N ASP A 110 -0.41 3.84 15.53
CA ASP A 110 0.72 4.21 16.36
C ASP A 110 0.24 4.87 17.65
N ARG A 111 0.48 4.21 18.81
CA ARG A 111 0.01 4.60 20.17
C ARG A 111 0.29 6.04 20.57
N ARG A 112 1.30 6.61 19.91
CA ARG A 112 1.89 7.94 20.10
C ARG A 112 1.04 9.06 19.49
N ALA A 113 0.23 8.74 18.48
CA ALA A 113 -0.76 9.63 17.89
C ALA A 113 -2.01 9.76 18.78
N ILE A 114 -2.49 10.98 18.97
CA ILE A 114 -3.65 11.32 19.80
C ILE A 114 -4.87 11.59 18.93
N ARG A 115 -4.70 12.48 17.95
CA ARG A 115 -5.78 12.99 17.09
C ARG A 115 -5.24 13.21 15.69
N VAL A 116 -6.08 13.03 14.68
CA VAL A 116 -5.74 13.23 13.28
C VAL A 116 -6.85 13.99 12.56
N PHE A 117 -6.44 14.95 11.73
CA PHE A 117 -7.28 15.66 10.79
C PHE A 117 -6.89 15.17 9.40
N VAL A 118 -7.86 14.68 8.62
CA VAL A 118 -7.64 14.11 7.28
C VAL A 118 -8.58 14.81 6.31
N ARG A 119 -8.02 15.69 5.46
CA ARG A 119 -8.72 16.29 4.31
C ARG A 119 -8.26 15.58 3.03
N ILE A 120 -9.22 15.13 2.23
CA ILE A 120 -9.00 14.43 0.96
C ILE A 120 -9.86 15.06 -0.12
N GLU A 121 -9.26 15.56 -1.19
CA GLU A 121 -9.93 16.32 -2.25
C GLU A 121 -9.61 15.77 -3.64
N LYS A 122 -10.62 15.58 -4.51
CA LYS A 122 -10.41 15.40 -5.95
C LYS A 122 -10.17 16.77 -6.60
N LEU A 123 -9.10 16.89 -7.38
CA LEU A 123 -8.72 18.13 -8.07
C LEU A 123 -9.30 18.25 -9.49
N ASP A 124 -9.76 17.14 -10.08
CA ASP A 124 -10.10 17.08 -11.51
C ASP A 124 -11.61 17.03 -11.81
N ARG A 125 -12.47 17.03 -10.77
CA ARG A 125 -13.93 16.88 -10.94
C ARG A 125 -14.65 18.19 -11.25
N ILE A 126 -14.13 19.31 -10.78
CA ILE A 126 -14.72 20.66 -10.92
C ILE A 126 -13.58 21.69 -11.01
N PRO A 127 -13.84 22.91 -11.49
CA PRO A 127 -12.92 24.03 -11.27
C PRO A 127 -12.74 24.28 -9.76
N GLY A 128 -11.56 23.94 -9.23
CA GLY A 128 -11.26 24.00 -7.80
C GLY A 128 -10.98 22.60 -7.23
N ALA A 129 -11.38 22.37 -5.98
CA ALA A 129 -11.18 21.09 -5.29
C ALA A 129 -12.49 20.68 -4.59
N LEU A 130 -12.88 19.40 -4.70
CA LEU A 130 -14.04 18.83 -4.02
C LEU A 130 -13.56 17.70 -3.12
N GLY A 131 -13.90 17.74 -1.83
CA GLY A 131 -13.37 16.76 -0.89
C GLY A 131 -14.16 16.57 0.38
N VAL A 132 -13.65 15.69 1.22
CA VAL A 132 -14.12 15.44 2.58
C VAL A 132 -13.04 15.84 3.56
N GLU A 133 -13.43 16.28 4.75
CA GLU A 133 -12.52 16.35 5.89
C GLU A 133 -13.13 15.64 7.08
N ILE A 134 -12.33 14.79 7.74
CA ILE A 134 -12.70 14.17 9.00
C ILE A 134 -11.67 14.49 10.09
N VAL A 135 -12.14 14.46 11.32
CA VAL A 135 -11.30 14.49 12.52
C VAL A 135 -11.56 13.23 13.32
N ARG A 136 -10.51 12.52 13.72
CA ARG A 136 -10.59 11.31 14.56
C ARG A 136 -9.62 11.43 15.72
N MET A 137 -10.03 10.90 16.86
CA MET A 137 -9.24 10.85 18.09
C MET A 137 -9.19 9.41 18.60
N ARG A 138 -8.07 9.01 19.20
CA ARG A 138 -7.93 7.70 19.85
C ARG A 138 -9.01 7.55 20.94
N LYS A 139 -9.88 6.55 20.80
CA LYS A 139 -10.90 6.24 21.80
C LYS A 139 -10.25 5.61 23.05
N GLY A 140 -10.43 6.25 24.21
CA GLY A 140 -10.50 5.56 25.51
C GLY A 140 -9.20 5.03 26.14
N VAL A 141 -8.01 5.45 25.73
CA VAL A 141 -6.75 5.17 26.44
C VAL A 141 -5.90 6.44 26.49
N ALA A 142 -5.36 6.76 27.66
CA ALA A 142 -4.46 7.91 27.85
C ALA A 142 -3.26 7.84 26.89
N ALA A 143 -2.84 8.99 26.36
CA ALA A 143 -1.75 9.07 25.39
C ALA A 143 -0.46 8.45 25.95
N VAL A 144 0.11 7.47 25.25
CA VAL A 144 1.34 6.80 25.67
C VAL A 144 2.52 7.59 25.11
N PRO A 145 3.45 8.09 25.95
CA PRO A 145 4.64 8.79 25.48
C PRO A 145 5.58 7.87 24.68
N ILE A 146 6.42 8.51 23.86
CA ILE A 146 7.08 7.89 22.71
C ILE A 146 8.41 7.19 23.02
N ARG A 147 8.60 5.99 22.44
CA ARG A 147 9.88 5.41 21.97
C ARG A 147 9.65 4.77 20.56
N ALA A 148 10.71 4.46 19.79
CA ALA A 148 10.77 4.23 18.30
C ALA A 148 9.94 3.07 17.66
N ARG A 149 9.69 2.91 16.32
CA ARG A 149 10.43 3.17 15.02
C ARG A 149 9.54 2.99 13.71
N ALA A 150 9.96 3.32 12.45
CA ALA A 150 9.09 3.36 11.19
C ALA A 150 9.74 3.18 9.74
N PRO A 151 9.01 2.74 8.65
CA PRO A 151 9.40 2.84 7.18
C PRO A 151 8.29 2.98 6.04
N LEU A 152 8.59 3.53 4.83
CA LEU A 152 7.72 4.18 3.75
C LEU A 152 7.43 3.43 2.36
N PRO A 153 6.89 4.00 1.21
CA PRO A 153 5.89 3.37 0.28
C PRO A 153 6.11 3.48 -1.30
N ASP A 154 5.19 4.08 -2.08
CA ASP A 154 4.70 3.56 -3.40
C ASP A 154 4.90 4.42 -4.70
N ASP A 155 5.48 3.81 -5.76
CA ASP A 155 5.42 4.14 -7.21
C ASP A 155 6.13 3.02 -8.03
N ALA A 156 5.42 2.13 -8.74
CA ALA A 156 6.02 0.95 -9.41
C ALA A 156 5.56 0.76 -10.88
N PRO A 157 6.48 0.53 -11.85
CA PRO A 157 6.10 0.19 -13.22
C PRO A 157 5.58 -1.26 -13.33
N ILE A 158 4.55 -1.48 -14.16
CA ILE A 158 3.97 -2.82 -14.42
C ILE A 158 5.08 -3.73 -14.98
N PRO A 159 5.34 -4.89 -14.37
CA PRO A 159 6.41 -5.76 -14.80
C PRO A 159 6.02 -6.59 -16.02
N ALA A 160 6.99 -6.83 -16.90
CA ALA A 160 6.86 -7.89 -17.89
C ALA A 160 6.81 -9.25 -17.17
N VAL A 161 5.92 -10.15 -17.57
CA VAL A 161 5.91 -11.53 -17.05
C VAL A 161 6.60 -12.42 -18.07
N SER A 162 7.66 -13.12 -17.67
CA SER A 162 8.43 -13.98 -18.56
C SER A 162 8.67 -15.35 -17.95
N CYS A 163 8.74 -16.39 -18.79
CA CYS A 163 9.21 -17.71 -18.38
C CYS A 163 10.73 -17.74 -18.39
N ALA A 164 11.35 -18.12 -17.26
CA ALA A 164 12.78 -18.43 -17.19
C ALA A 164 12.96 -19.91 -16.88
N ASP A 165 13.84 -20.59 -17.62
CA ASP A 165 14.14 -22.02 -17.41
C ASP A 165 15.31 -22.21 -16.42
N ASP A 166 16.30 -21.31 -16.44
CA ASP A 166 17.46 -21.31 -15.55
C ASP A 166 17.91 -19.87 -15.20
N ARG A 167 18.94 -19.76 -14.35
CA ARG A 167 19.45 -18.48 -13.83
C ARG A 167 20.20 -17.62 -14.86
N ALA A 168 20.63 -18.15 -16.00
CA ALA A 168 21.26 -17.34 -17.05
C ALA A 168 20.26 -16.32 -17.65
N ALA A 169 18.96 -16.59 -17.53
CA ALA A 169 17.91 -15.62 -17.87
C ALA A 169 17.98 -14.34 -17.01
N LEU A 170 18.53 -14.37 -15.79
CA LEU A 170 18.61 -13.21 -14.90
C LEU A 170 19.42 -12.05 -15.49
N ASP A 171 20.48 -12.38 -16.25
CA ASP A 171 21.36 -11.37 -16.87
C ASP A 171 20.74 -10.77 -18.15
N ALA A 172 19.68 -11.38 -18.68
CA ALA A 172 18.88 -10.87 -19.78
C ALA A 172 17.64 -10.06 -19.32
N VAL A 173 17.35 -10.02 -18.01
CA VAL A 173 16.26 -9.22 -17.45
C VAL A 173 16.57 -7.73 -17.62
N SER A 174 15.70 -7.01 -18.33
CA SER A 174 15.80 -5.57 -18.51
C SER A 174 14.52 -4.90 -18.02
N GLY A 175 14.66 -4.02 -17.03
CA GLY A 175 13.53 -3.34 -16.39
C GLY A 175 12.72 -4.25 -15.45
N PRO A 176 11.52 -3.80 -15.02
CA PRO A 176 10.68 -4.54 -14.09
C PRO A 176 10.20 -5.84 -14.73
N THR A 177 10.58 -6.97 -14.15
CA THR A 177 10.20 -8.30 -14.67
C THR A 177 9.83 -9.24 -13.53
N VAL A 178 8.75 -9.98 -13.73
CA VAL A 178 8.39 -11.15 -12.93
C VAL A 178 8.73 -12.41 -13.71
N LEU A 179 9.53 -13.28 -13.11
CA LEU A 179 9.89 -14.56 -13.68
C LEU A 179 8.96 -15.67 -13.16
N CYS A 180 8.29 -16.34 -14.09
CA CYS A 180 7.65 -17.63 -13.90
C CYS A 180 8.70 -18.71 -14.12
N VAL A 181 9.06 -19.43 -13.06
CA VAL A 181 10.13 -20.44 -13.08
C VAL A 181 9.53 -21.86 -13.07
N PRO A 182 10.32 -22.92 -13.38
CA PRO A 182 9.82 -24.28 -13.33
C PRO A 182 9.48 -24.69 -11.88
N PRO A 183 8.52 -25.61 -11.69
CA PRO A 183 8.22 -26.14 -10.36
C PRO A 183 9.34 -27.06 -9.88
N MET A 184 9.42 -27.27 -8.56
CA MET A 184 10.34 -28.24 -7.98
C MET A 184 9.85 -29.67 -8.26
N GLY A 185 10.43 -30.30 -9.28
CA GLY A 185 10.03 -31.64 -9.74
C GLY A 185 8.83 -31.61 -10.70
N ALA A 186 8.34 -32.80 -11.06
CA ALA A 186 7.22 -32.92 -11.99
C ALA A 186 5.88 -32.66 -11.30
N VAL A 187 5.01 -31.84 -11.93
CA VAL A 187 3.66 -31.49 -11.46
C VAL A 187 2.61 -31.86 -12.49
N ALA A 188 1.38 -32.11 -12.04
CA ALA A 188 0.22 -32.26 -12.91
C ALA A 188 -0.25 -30.87 -13.41
N THR A 189 -0.38 -30.71 -14.73
CA THR A 189 -0.83 -29.46 -15.35
C THR A 189 -2.35 -29.28 -15.30
N ASP A 190 -3.11 -30.37 -15.36
CA ASP A 190 -4.56 -30.40 -15.08
C ASP A 190 -4.81 -31.28 -13.85
N PRO A 191 -4.65 -30.72 -12.63
CA PRO A 191 -4.72 -31.50 -11.40
C PRO A 191 -6.18 -31.79 -11.00
N ALA A 192 -6.52 -33.07 -10.91
CA ALA A 192 -7.85 -33.53 -10.53
C ALA A 192 -8.18 -33.20 -9.06
N GLY A 193 -8.93 -32.12 -8.85
CA GLY A 193 -9.47 -31.71 -7.55
C GLY A 193 -8.54 -30.82 -6.71
N GLU A 194 -9.13 -30.16 -5.72
CA GLU A 194 -8.51 -29.06 -4.97
C GLU A 194 -7.19 -29.44 -4.29
N ALA A 195 -7.09 -30.63 -3.70
CA ALA A 195 -5.86 -31.09 -3.05
C ALA A 195 -4.70 -31.25 -4.05
N ALA A 196 -4.95 -31.87 -5.21
CA ALA A 196 -3.93 -32.02 -6.25
C ALA A 196 -3.54 -30.65 -6.84
N ARG A 197 -4.52 -29.74 -7.00
CA ARG A 197 -4.30 -28.38 -7.49
C ARG A 197 -3.40 -27.59 -6.56
N ARG A 198 -3.65 -27.67 -5.25
CA ARG A 198 -2.84 -27.00 -4.23
C ARG A 198 -1.43 -27.58 -4.11
N ILE A 199 -1.27 -28.90 -4.26
CA ILE A 199 0.05 -29.54 -4.32
C ILE A 199 0.85 -29.05 -5.54
N ALA A 200 0.24 -29.01 -6.74
CA ALA A 200 0.89 -28.53 -7.95
C ALA A 200 1.34 -27.06 -7.83
N LEU A 201 0.51 -26.19 -7.25
CA LEU A 201 0.85 -24.79 -6.99
C LEU A 201 1.99 -24.64 -5.95
N LEU A 202 1.97 -25.42 -4.86
CA LEU A 202 3.05 -25.40 -3.86
C LEU A 202 4.40 -25.86 -4.42
N ALA A 203 4.41 -26.75 -5.43
CA ALA A 203 5.64 -27.13 -6.11
C ALA A 203 6.20 -25.99 -6.99
N TYR A 204 5.36 -25.11 -7.55
CA TYR A 204 5.83 -23.86 -8.18
C TYR A 204 6.41 -22.88 -7.15
N ASP A 205 5.76 -22.70 -5.99
CA ASP A 205 6.31 -21.87 -4.91
C ASP A 205 7.68 -22.40 -4.45
N GLN A 206 7.84 -23.72 -4.30
CA GLN A 206 9.13 -24.36 -4.00
C GLN A 206 10.18 -24.13 -5.10
N GLY A 207 9.76 -24.17 -6.37
CA GLY A 207 10.58 -23.81 -7.53
C GLY A 207 11.08 -22.36 -7.46
N ALA A 208 10.20 -21.42 -7.09
CA ALA A 208 10.55 -20.01 -6.91
C ALA A 208 11.65 -19.80 -5.85
N TRP A 209 11.52 -20.45 -4.69
CA TRP A 209 12.53 -20.41 -3.63
C TRP A 209 13.86 -21.06 -4.04
N ALA A 210 13.82 -22.19 -4.74
CA ALA A 210 15.03 -22.86 -5.25
C ALA A 210 15.73 -22.02 -6.34
N PHE A 211 14.96 -21.35 -7.21
CA PHE A 211 15.50 -20.49 -8.26
C PHE A 211 16.17 -19.24 -7.67
N ALA A 212 15.56 -18.60 -6.67
CA ALA A 212 16.09 -17.41 -6.00
C ALA A 212 17.25 -17.68 -5.01
N ALA A 213 17.48 -18.93 -4.60
CA ALA A 213 18.54 -19.27 -3.66
C ALA A 213 19.93 -18.80 -4.14
N ASP A 214 20.73 -18.21 -3.25
CA ASP A 214 22.11 -17.79 -3.53
C ASP A 214 22.32 -16.67 -4.59
N ASP A 215 21.26 -16.03 -5.11
CA ASP A 215 21.38 -14.78 -5.91
C ASP A 215 20.66 -13.62 -5.21
N SER A 216 21.44 -12.66 -4.68
CA SER A 216 20.93 -11.52 -3.91
C SER A 216 20.16 -10.47 -4.72
N ARG A 217 20.05 -10.62 -6.05
CA ARG A 217 19.22 -9.77 -6.92
C ARG A 217 17.76 -10.22 -6.95
N CYS A 218 17.49 -11.47 -6.56
CA CYS A 218 16.18 -12.11 -6.66
C CYS A 218 15.36 -11.95 -5.37
N THR A 219 14.04 -11.90 -5.50
CA THR A 219 13.12 -12.01 -4.37
C THR A 219 11.86 -12.78 -4.77
N VAL A 220 11.38 -13.65 -3.88
CA VAL A 220 10.15 -14.44 -4.12
C VAL A 220 8.94 -13.61 -3.70
N VAL A 221 7.91 -13.57 -4.56
CA VAL A 221 6.69 -12.78 -4.34
C VAL A 221 5.45 -13.66 -4.48
N ALA A 222 4.58 -13.65 -3.45
CA ALA A 222 3.36 -14.48 -3.39
C ALA A 222 2.07 -13.64 -3.34
N THR A 223 2.18 -12.31 -3.27
CA THR A 223 1.04 -11.37 -3.21
C THR A 223 1.32 -10.12 -4.06
N ARG A 224 0.25 -9.39 -4.42
CA ARG A 224 0.39 -8.08 -5.10
C ARG A 224 1.24 -7.10 -4.27
N THR A 225 1.01 -6.98 -2.96
CA THR A 225 1.78 -6.08 -2.09
C THR A 225 3.27 -6.43 -2.00
N GLU A 226 3.63 -7.71 -1.98
CA GLU A 226 5.05 -8.15 -2.02
C GLU A 226 5.68 -7.86 -3.38
N LEU A 227 4.95 -8.07 -4.48
CA LEU A 227 5.37 -7.71 -5.83
C LEU A 227 5.62 -6.21 -5.95
N ASP A 228 4.66 -5.38 -5.55
CA ASP A 228 4.75 -3.92 -5.60
C ASP A 228 5.93 -3.39 -4.77
N TRP A 229 6.17 -3.98 -3.60
CA TRP A 229 7.35 -3.67 -2.78
C TRP A 229 8.66 -4.07 -3.47
N ALA A 230 8.73 -5.28 -4.03
CA ALA A 230 9.93 -5.82 -4.68
C ALA A 230 10.33 -5.01 -5.92
N LEU A 231 9.36 -4.64 -6.76
CA LEU A 231 9.58 -3.83 -7.95
C LEU A 231 10.18 -2.45 -7.62
N ARG A 232 9.75 -1.82 -6.52
CA ARG A 232 10.30 -0.53 -6.06
C ARG A 232 11.68 -0.62 -5.45
N LYS A 233 12.10 -1.81 -5.04
CA LYS A 233 13.49 -2.10 -4.66
C LYS A 233 14.35 -2.48 -5.87
N GLY A 234 13.78 -2.52 -7.08
CA GLY A 234 14.49 -2.92 -8.30
C GLY A 234 14.93 -4.39 -8.28
N LEU A 235 14.26 -5.22 -7.48
CA LEU A 235 14.60 -6.63 -7.33
C LEU A 235 13.95 -7.45 -8.45
N ILE A 236 14.64 -8.49 -8.90
CA ILE A 236 14.09 -9.44 -9.88
C ILE A 236 13.07 -10.30 -9.14
N CYS A 237 11.80 -10.19 -9.54
CA CYS A 237 10.69 -10.82 -8.86
C CYS A 237 10.52 -12.26 -9.37
N ILE A 238 10.57 -13.25 -8.48
CA ILE A 238 10.31 -14.66 -8.81
C ILE A 238 8.93 -15.03 -8.25
N TRP A 239 7.99 -15.44 -9.10
CA TRP A 239 6.60 -15.61 -8.68
C TRP A 239 6.34 -16.95 -7.99
N ALA A 240 5.77 -16.89 -6.78
CA ALA A 240 5.15 -18.00 -6.09
C ALA A 240 3.62 -17.95 -6.32
N PRO A 241 3.07 -18.74 -7.27
CA PRO A 241 1.72 -18.54 -7.78
C PRO A 241 0.61 -18.95 -6.81
N SER A 242 0.87 -19.79 -5.79
CA SER A 242 -0.20 -20.48 -5.08
C SER A 242 -1.26 -19.55 -4.48
N LYS A 243 -0.82 -18.48 -3.82
CA LYS A 243 -1.71 -17.54 -3.14
C LYS A 243 -2.52 -16.69 -4.10
N ILE A 244 -1.91 -16.08 -5.12
CA ILE A 244 -2.63 -15.27 -6.11
C ILE A 244 -3.61 -16.14 -6.92
N VAL A 245 -3.23 -17.36 -7.30
CA VAL A 245 -4.08 -18.27 -8.08
C VAL A 245 -5.28 -18.79 -7.27
N LEU A 246 -5.15 -18.99 -5.96
CA LEU A 246 -6.25 -19.44 -5.10
C LEU A 246 -7.18 -18.29 -4.67
N ASP A 247 -6.64 -17.09 -4.46
CA ASP A 247 -7.41 -15.92 -4.00
C ASP A 247 -8.13 -15.18 -5.15
N THR A 248 -7.82 -15.47 -6.41
CA THR A 248 -8.35 -14.76 -7.60
C THR A 248 -9.32 -15.61 -8.43
N MET A 249 -10.51 -15.07 -8.72
CA MET A 249 -11.50 -15.71 -9.59
C MET A 249 -11.78 -14.89 -10.87
N PRO A 250 -11.87 -15.51 -12.07
CA PRO A 250 -11.66 -16.93 -12.34
C PRO A 250 -10.16 -17.32 -12.37
N ALA A 251 -9.81 -18.36 -11.59
CA ALA A 251 -8.49 -18.97 -11.60
C ALA A 251 -8.26 -19.78 -12.90
N PRO A 252 -7.00 -19.93 -13.38
CA PRO A 252 -6.70 -20.70 -14.58
C PRO A 252 -6.85 -22.20 -14.28
N ALA A 253 -7.65 -22.93 -15.06
CA ALA A 253 -7.84 -24.36 -14.86
C ALA A 253 -6.51 -25.12 -15.06
N ASP A 254 -5.86 -24.86 -16.19
CA ASP A 254 -4.54 -25.39 -16.57
C ASP A 254 -3.42 -24.62 -15.84
N LEU A 255 -2.53 -25.39 -15.21
CA LEU A 255 -1.37 -24.93 -14.43
C LEU A 255 -0.03 -25.11 -15.18
N ARG A 256 -0.02 -25.26 -16.51
CA ARG A 256 1.21 -25.07 -17.29
C ARG A 256 1.81 -23.70 -17.01
N ARG A 257 3.13 -23.64 -16.85
CA ARG A 257 3.85 -22.41 -16.48
C ARG A 257 3.59 -21.27 -17.45
N GLU A 258 3.50 -21.56 -18.75
CA GLU A 258 3.23 -20.59 -19.80
C GLU A 258 1.79 -20.07 -19.73
N THR A 259 0.83 -20.92 -19.32
CA THR A 259 -0.56 -20.54 -19.07
C THR A 259 -0.70 -19.73 -17.78
N LEU A 260 0.06 -20.07 -16.74
CA LEU A 260 0.15 -19.30 -15.49
C LEU A 260 0.77 -17.92 -15.74
N ALA A 261 1.85 -17.85 -16.52
CA ALA A 261 2.51 -16.61 -16.91
C ALA A 261 1.55 -15.69 -17.69
N ALA A 262 0.92 -16.19 -18.75
CA ALA A 262 -0.03 -15.43 -19.56
C ALA A 262 -1.28 -15.02 -18.78
N TRP A 263 -1.79 -15.87 -17.86
CA TRP A 263 -2.89 -15.50 -16.97
C TRP A 263 -2.48 -14.43 -15.97
N PHE A 264 -1.26 -14.50 -15.43
CA PHE A 264 -0.78 -13.52 -14.45
C PHE A 264 -0.44 -12.18 -15.10
N GLU A 265 0.15 -12.19 -16.29
CA GLU A 265 0.32 -11.00 -17.14
C GLU A 265 -1.04 -10.34 -17.42
N ALA A 266 -2.04 -11.14 -17.82
CA ALA A 266 -3.40 -10.67 -18.01
C ALA A 266 -4.12 -10.27 -16.71
N LEU A 267 -3.58 -10.59 -15.53
CA LEU A 267 -4.08 -10.16 -14.21
C LEU A 267 -3.35 -8.92 -13.70
N LEU A 268 -2.09 -8.68 -14.07
CA LEU A 268 -1.34 -7.46 -13.76
C LEU A 268 -1.74 -6.31 -14.69
N ASN A 269 -2.13 -6.63 -15.92
CA ASN A 269 -2.69 -5.68 -16.90
C ASN A 269 -4.21 -5.39 -16.67
N ARG A 270 -4.72 -5.58 -15.44
CA ARG A 270 -6.12 -5.38 -15.01
C ARG A 270 -6.26 -4.66 -13.68
#